data_AF-A0AAD3N2N0-F1
#
_entry.id   AF-A0AAD3N2N0-F1
#
_cell.length_a   1.000
_cell.length_b   1.000
_cell.length_c   1.000
_cell.angle_alpha   90.00
_cell.angle_beta   90.00
_cell.angle_gamma   90.00
#
_symmetry.space_group_name_H-M   'P 1'
#
loop_
_entity.id
_entity.type
_entity.pdbx_description
1 polymer ?
#
loop_
_entity_poly.entity_id
_entity_poly.type
_entity_poly.pdbx_seq_one_letter_code
_entity_poly.pdbx_strand_id
1 'polypeptide(L)'
;MENLELSLSALSTISRHVDKSHNELSQYLSKQIWSQQDRQCILECLAQLLLEKDYTLLIARHLRPLILDLLERNAERVRLGGRINHDIHERLCVALSKLLSISPDAQA
;
A
#
# COMPACT_ATOMS: atom_id res chain seq x y z
N MET A 1 -8.88 7.43 -13.01
CA MET A 1 -8.46 6.22 -12.27
C MET A 1 -9.73 5.52 -11.84
N GLU A 2 -10.02 4.40 -12.51
CA GLU A 2 -11.26 3.64 -12.40
C GLU A 2 -11.43 3.07 -10.98
N ASN A 3 -12.68 2.84 -10.56
CA ASN A 3 -13.11 2.43 -9.22
C ASN A 3 -12.41 1.15 -8.72
N LEU A 4 -11.19 1.26 -8.19
CA LEU A 4 -10.53 0.16 -7.50
C LEU A 4 -11.17 0.00 -6.12
N GLU A 5 -12.09 -0.96 -5.99
CA GLU A 5 -12.79 -1.21 -4.74
C GLU A 5 -11.87 -1.84 -3.69
N LEU A 6 -11.85 -1.24 -2.51
CA LEU A 6 -11.16 -1.77 -1.34
C LEU A 6 -11.92 -3.01 -0.81
N SER A 7 -11.33 -4.19 -0.96
CA SER A 7 -11.90 -5.43 -0.42
C SER A 7 -11.73 -5.50 1.10
N LEU A 8 -12.84 -5.51 1.83
CA LEU A 8 -12.87 -5.68 3.31
C LEU A 8 -12.18 -6.97 3.76
N SER A 9 -12.30 -8.05 2.99
CA SER A 9 -11.68 -9.34 3.30
C SER A 9 -10.15 -9.30 3.18
N ALA A 10 -9.64 -8.61 2.15
CA ALA A 10 -8.21 -8.37 1.95
C ALA A 10 -7.65 -7.50 3.08
N LEU A 11 -8.32 -6.39 3.38
CA LEU A 11 -7.92 -5.48 4.46
C LEU A 11 -7.93 -6.15 5.84
N SER A 12 -8.94 -6.97 6.13
CA SER A 12 -9.02 -7.74 7.38
C SER A 12 -7.89 -8.77 7.48
N THR A 13 -7.53 -9.39 6.36
CA THR A 13 -6.41 -10.34 6.31
C THR A 13 -5.09 -9.61 6.55
N ILE A 14 -4.86 -8.48 5.89
CA ILE A 14 -3.66 -7.66 6.08
C ILE A 14 -3.55 -7.20 7.54
N SER A 15 -4.62 -6.62 8.09
CA SER A 15 -4.65 -6.13 9.47
C SER A 15 -4.33 -7.22 10.51
N ARG A 16 -4.67 -8.49 10.26
CA ARG A 16 -4.31 -9.60 11.15
C ARG A 16 -2.83 -10.00 11.12
N HIS A 17 -2.13 -9.71 10.03
CA HIS A 17 -0.73 -10.12 9.83
C HIS A 17 0.26 -8.96 10.03
N VAL A 18 -0.21 -7.72 10.01
CA VAL A 18 0.58 -6.54 10.30
C VAL A 18 0.71 -6.37 11.80
N ASP A 19 1.93 -6.10 12.28
CA ASP A 19 2.18 -5.88 13.70
C ASP A 19 1.40 -4.68 14.23
N LYS A 20 1.04 -4.72 15.52
CA LYS A 20 0.20 -3.68 16.14
C LYS A 20 0.78 -2.26 16.00
N SER A 21 2.11 -2.12 15.92
CA SER A 21 2.78 -0.83 15.71
C SER A 21 2.54 -0.23 14.33
N HIS A 22 2.24 -1.06 13.33
CA HIS A 22 2.03 -0.65 11.93
C HIS A 22 0.55 -0.78 11.50
N ASN A 23 -0.33 -1.25 12.40
CA ASN A 23 -1.71 -1.59 12.10
C ASN A 23 -2.68 -0.43 12.35
N GLU A 24 -2.51 0.66 11.60
CA GLU A 24 -3.48 1.76 11.57
C GLU A 24 -4.80 1.36 10.86
N LEU A 25 -4.82 0.22 10.16
CA LEU A 25 -5.98 -0.29 9.43
C LEU A 25 -7.13 -0.72 10.37
N SER A 26 -6.82 -1.18 11.58
CA SER A 26 -7.82 -1.68 12.53
C SER A 26 -8.89 -0.65 12.88
N GLN A 27 -8.50 0.63 13.01
CA GLN A 27 -9.44 1.70 13.33
C GLN A 27 -10.46 1.93 12.20
N TYR A 28 -10.04 1.75 10.93
CA TYR A 28 -10.93 1.92 9.79
C TYR A 28 -11.83 0.70 9.61
N LEU A 29 -11.32 -0.51 9.86
CA LEU A 29 -12.10 -1.74 9.82
C LEU A 29 -13.24 -1.79 10.86
N SER A 30 -13.12 -1.05 11.96
CA SER A 30 -14.22 -0.91 12.94
C SER A 30 -15.35 0.01 12.49
N LYS A 31 -15.16 0.81 11.42
CA LYS A 31 -16.20 1.73 10.91
C LYS A 31 -17.17 0.99 10.00
N GLN A 32 -18.46 1.25 10.17
CA GLN A 32 -19.51 0.68 9.32
C GLN A 32 -19.56 1.31 7.92
N ILE A 33 -19.21 2.60 7.81
CA ILE A 33 -19.20 3.37 6.57
C ILE A 33 -17.88 4.14 6.50
N TRP A 34 -17.19 4.08 5.36
CA TRP A 34 -16.00 4.88 5.10
C TRP A 34 -16.37 6.17 4.36
N SER A 35 -15.87 7.29 4.86
CA SER A 35 -15.85 8.55 4.13
C SER A 35 -14.81 8.50 2.99
N GLN A 36 -14.79 9.50 2.12
CA GLN A 36 -13.73 9.63 1.11
C GLN A 36 -12.36 9.80 1.79
N GLN A 37 -12.29 10.55 2.88
CA GLN A 37 -11.07 10.74 3.65
C GLN A 37 -10.57 9.43 4.25
N ASP A 38 -11.47 8.61 4.81
CA ASP A 38 -11.10 7.29 5.35
C ASP A 38 -10.47 6.41 4.27
N ARG A 39 -11.04 6.38 3.07
CA ARG A 39 -10.48 5.63 1.95
C ARG A 39 -9.08 6.10 1.57
N GLN A 40 -8.85 7.42 1.54
CA GLN A 40 -7.52 7.97 1.26
C GLN A 40 -6.51 7.61 2.37
N CYS A 41 -6.91 7.69 3.64
CA CYS A 41 -6.05 7.26 4.75
C CYS A 41 -5.73 5.76 4.68
N ILE A 42 -6.71 4.90 4.35
CA ILE A 42 -6.47 3.47 4.17
C ILE A 42 -5.45 3.23 3.05
N LEU A 43 -5.62 3.86 1.89
CA LEU A 43 -4.68 3.73 0.76
C LEU A 43 -3.29 4.23 1.13
N GLU A 44 -3.19 5.30 1.91
CA GLU A 44 -1.93 5.83 2.42
C GLU A 44 -1.23 4.84 3.37
N CYS A 45 -1.96 4.25 4.33
CA CYS A 45 -1.42 3.21 5.21
C CYS A 45 -0.94 2.00 4.39
N LEU A 46 -1.72 1.56 3.40
CA LEU A 46 -1.35 0.44 2.52
C LEU A 46 -0.12 0.74 1.66
N ALA A 47 0.01 1.96 1.16
CA ALA A 47 1.17 2.40 0.40
C ALA A 47 2.44 2.34 1.26
N GLN A 48 2.36 2.78 2.52
CA GLN A 48 3.50 2.70 3.45
C GLN A 48 3.83 1.24 3.79
N LEU A 49 2.83 0.40 4.06
CA LEU A 49 3.03 -1.03 4.30
C LEU A 49 3.63 -1.76 3.09
N LEU A 50 3.35 -1.34 1.86
CA LEU A 50 3.96 -1.91 0.66
C LEU A 50 5.50 -1.78 0.68
N LEU A 51 6.00 -0.68 1.23
CA LEU A 51 7.43 -0.40 1.37
C LEU A 51 8.08 -1.09 2.58
N GLU A 52 7.29 -1.71 3.45
CA GLU A 52 7.81 -2.53 4.53
C GLU A 52 8.24 -3.89 4.01
N LYS A 53 9.49 -4.28 4.30
CA LYS A 53 10.14 -5.46 3.73
C LYS A 53 9.31 -6.73 3.92
N ASP A 54 8.70 -6.87 5.09
CA ASP A 54 7.97 -8.07 5.51
C ASP A 54 6.53 -8.11 5.00
N TYR A 55 5.99 -6.96 4.58
CA TYR A 55 4.60 -6.83 4.14
C TYR A 55 4.44 -6.64 2.64
N THR A 56 5.50 -6.29 1.89
CA THR A 56 5.44 -6.08 0.42
C THR A 56 4.68 -7.20 -0.30
N LEU A 57 5.04 -8.47 -0.06
CA LEU A 57 4.42 -9.61 -0.74
C LEU A 57 2.99 -9.89 -0.26
N LEU A 58 2.69 -9.60 1.01
CA LEU A 58 1.35 -9.72 1.57
C LEU A 58 0.39 -8.73 0.88
N ILE A 59 0.82 -7.47 0.77
CA ILE A 59 0.08 -6.42 0.05
C ILE A 59 -0.10 -6.81 -1.42
N ALA A 60 1.00 -7.20 -2.09
CA ALA A 60 0.98 -7.65 -3.48
C ALA A 60 -0.04 -8.76 -3.76
N ARG A 61 -0.14 -9.74 -2.86
CA ARG A 61 -1.03 -10.88 -3.04
C ARG A 61 -2.51 -10.53 -2.86
N HIS A 62 -2.83 -9.69 -1.87
CA HIS A 62 -4.22 -9.41 -1.50
C HIS A 62 -4.81 -8.17 -2.17
N LEU A 63 -3.95 -7.28 -2.68
CA LEU A 63 -4.35 -6.00 -3.27
C LEU A 63 -3.77 -5.80 -4.68
N ARG A 64 -3.61 -6.89 -5.47
CA ARG A 64 -3.09 -6.83 -6.86
C ARG A 64 -3.67 -5.68 -7.69
N PRO A 65 -5.01 -5.47 -7.73
CA PRO A 65 -5.58 -4.41 -8.56
C PRO A 65 -5.12 -3.00 -8.16
N LEU A 66 -4.72 -2.81 -6.90
CA LEU A 66 -4.31 -1.53 -6.33
C LEU A 66 -2.80 -1.31 -6.37
N ILE A 67 -1.98 -2.30 -6.79
CA ILE A 67 -0.53 -2.20 -6.65
C ILE A 67 0.05 -0.99 -7.38
N LEU A 68 -0.41 -0.71 -8.59
CA LEU A 68 0.04 0.47 -9.34
C LEU A 68 -0.33 1.78 -8.65
N ASP A 69 -1.56 1.90 -8.13
CA ASP A 69 -2.01 3.07 -7.34
C ASP A 69 -1.16 3.27 -6.07
N LEU A 70 -0.86 2.18 -5.36
CA LEU A 70 0.00 2.23 -4.17
C LEU A 70 1.45 2.59 -4.50
N LEU A 71 1.99 2.12 -5.64
CA LEU A 71 3.32 2.49 -6.11
C LEU A 71 3.39 3.96 -6.53
N GLU A 72 2.39 4.45 -7.25
CA GLU A 72 2.28 5.85 -7.68
C GLU A 72 2.26 6.79 -6.47
N ARG A 73 1.42 6.50 -5.46
CA ARG A 73 1.39 7.26 -4.19
C ARG A 73 2.76 7.32 -3.52
N ASN A 74 3.50 6.21 -3.50
CA ASN A 74 4.86 6.21 -2.96
C ASN A 74 5.85 7.00 -3.83
N ALA A 75 5.73 6.94 -5.16
CA ALA A 75 6.56 7.72 -6.07
C ALA A 75 6.32 9.23 -5.92
N GLU A 76 5.09 9.65 -5.67
CA GLU A 76 4.76 11.04 -5.30
C GLU A 76 5.43 11.41 -3.97
N ARG A 77 5.35 10.53 -2.95
CA ARG A 77 5.98 10.73 -1.64
C ARG A 77 7.50 10.87 -1.71
N VAL A 78 8.17 10.18 -2.63
CA VAL A 78 9.60 10.35 -2.88
C VAL A 78 9.95 11.79 -3.24
N ARG A 79 9.07 12.51 -3.93
CA ARG A 79 9.32 13.87 -4.46
C ARG A 79 8.66 14.99 -3.64
N LEU A 80 7.92 14.65 -2.57
CA LEU A 80 7.26 15.63 -1.71
C LEU A 80 8.28 16.63 -1.14
N GLY A 81 7.99 17.93 -1.30
CA GLY A 81 8.84 19.01 -0.79
C GLY A 81 10.02 19.40 -1.71
N GLY A 82 10.00 18.99 -2.98
CA GLY A 82 10.98 19.45 -3.99
C GLY A 82 12.37 18.83 -3.86
N ARG A 83 12.54 17.84 -2.97
CA ARG A 83 13.76 17.03 -2.81
C ARG A 83 13.39 15.55 -2.82
N ILE A 84 14.33 14.72 -3.26
CA ILE A 84 14.16 13.27 -3.25
C ILE A 84 14.37 12.76 -1.81
N ASN A 85 13.36 12.11 -1.26
CA ASN A 85 13.51 11.30 -0.05
C ASN A 85 14.18 9.98 -0.43
N HIS A 86 15.47 9.86 -0.12
CA HIS A 86 16.30 8.73 -0.52
C HIS A 86 15.91 7.43 0.19
N ASP A 87 15.43 7.50 1.43
CA ASP A 87 14.95 6.33 2.18
C ASP A 87 13.71 5.72 1.52
N ILE A 88 12.70 6.55 1.25
CA ILE A 88 11.48 6.10 0.55
C ILE A 88 11.84 5.59 -0.85
N HIS A 89 12.73 6.27 -1.56
CA HIS A 89 13.18 5.86 -2.88
C HIS A 89 13.84 4.47 -2.86
N GLU A 90 14.77 4.21 -1.94
CA GLU A 90 15.43 2.92 -1.82
C GLU A 90 14.43 1.81 -1.48
N ARG A 91 13.54 2.06 -0.51
CA ARG A 91 12.48 1.10 -0.13
C ARG A 91 11.54 0.82 -1.29
N LEU A 92 11.20 1.83 -2.09
CA LEU A 92 10.39 1.69 -3.30
C LEU A 92 11.11 0.83 -4.35
N CYS A 93 12.39 1.05 -4.61
CA CYS A 93 13.18 0.21 -5.52
C CYS A 93 13.24 -1.25 -5.06
N VAL A 94 13.39 -1.49 -3.75
CA VAL A 94 13.37 -2.84 -3.17
C VAL A 94 11.99 -3.49 -3.33
N ALA A 95 10.91 -2.75 -3.05
CA ALA A 95 9.55 -3.23 -3.22
C ALA A 95 9.26 -3.59 -4.68
N LEU A 96 9.60 -2.71 -5.63
CA LEU A 96 9.48 -2.95 -7.07
C LEU A 96 10.22 -4.21 -7.51
N SER A 97 11.47 -4.38 -7.08
CA SER A 97 12.28 -5.56 -7.42
C SER A 97 11.62 -6.86 -6.97
N LYS A 98 11.00 -6.86 -5.78
CA LYS A 98 10.22 -8.01 -5.28
C LYS A 98 8.94 -8.23 -6.09
N LEU A 99 8.21 -7.16 -6.40
CA LEU A 99 6.94 -7.21 -7.14
C LEU A 99 7.13 -7.75 -8.56
N LEU A 100 8.19 -7.36 -9.25
CA LEU A 100 8.52 -7.86 -10.59
C LEU A 100 8.68 -9.38 -10.65
N SER A 101 9.00 -10.03 -9.53
CA SER A 101 9.14 -11.48 -9.45
C SER A 101 7.78 -12.22 -9.31
N ILE A 102 6.69 -11.52 -8.96
CA ILE A 102 5.41 -12.12 -8.57
C ILE A 102 4.17 -11.49 -9.21
N SER A 103 4.31 -10.30 -9.80
CA SER A 103 3.24 -9.54 -10.42
C SER A 103 3.71 -9.08 -11.81
N PRO A 104 3.36 -9.79 -12.89
CA PRO A 104 3.78 -9.42 -14.25
C PRO A 104 3.25 -8.04 -14.64
N ASP A 105 2.13 -7.59 -14.05
CA ASP A 105 1.53 -6.28 -14.27
C ASP A 105 2.42 -5.10 -13.85
N ALA A 106 3.49 -5.33 -13.07
CA ALA A 106 4.45 -4.30 -12.67
C ALA A 106 5.53 -4.00 -13.74
N GLN A 107 5.56 -4.76 -14.85
CA GLN A 107 6.46 -4.54 -15.98
C GLN A 107 5.91 -3.55 -17.03
N ALA A 108 4.68 -3.05 -16.84
CA ALA A 108 3.95 -2.22 -17.80
C ALA A 108 4.48 -0.78 -17.89
#